data_AF-A0A0C9SBM5-F1
#
_entry.id   AF-A0A0C9SBM5-F1
#
_cell.length_a   1.000
_cell.length_b   1.000
_cell.length_c   1.000
_cell.angle_alpha   90.00
_cell.angle_beta   90.00
_cell.angle_gamma   90.00
#
_symmetry.space_group_name_H-M   'P 1'
#
loop_
_entity.id
_entity.type
_entity.pdbx_description
1 polymer ?
#
loop_
_entity_poly.entity_id
_entity_poly.type
_entity_poly.pdbx_seq_one_letter_code
_entity_poly.pdbx_strand_id
1 'polypeptide(L)'
;LGNMWAQDWSSLYTRLSEEKAPLDITKTIQEQKWNASRMFHAAEDFFASIGLEKMTPTFWEKSIITKPDDRDFQCHASAWDMHDGDDFRIKMCTDPSMEELRTVHHEMGHVEYYMLCKHQHVLNRQGANEGFHEAVGDLIGLSVATKTHYEKLGLMKPTDKYNPTDILLMSALTKIAFLPFGYILDKWRWTIFTGETPFEKMNEKFWEYRIKYQGVSPPVKRNESFFDGGAK
;
A
#
# COMPACT_ATOMS: atom_id res chain seq x y z
N LEU A 1 -1.52 5.54 19.02
CA LEU A 1 -0.59 4.56 18.43
C LEU A 1 0.03 5.07 17.11
N GLY A 2 0.07 6.39 16.88
CA GLY A 2 0.71 6.96 15.68
C GLY A 2 -0.19 7.19 14.47
N ASN A 3 -1.33 6.51 14.42
CA ASN A 3 -2.34 6.64 13.38
C ASN A 3 -3.72 6.90 14.00
N MET A 4 -4.58 7.68 13.33
CA MET A 4 -5.92 8.06 13.80
C MET A 4 -6.78 6.84 14.19
N TRP A 5 -6.74 5.78 13.39
CA TRP A 5 -7.46 4.54 13.65
C TRP A 5 -6.59 3.50 14.35
N ALA A 6 -5.35 3.83 14.70
CA ALA A 6 -4.38 2.87 15.24
C ALA A 6 -4.20 1.60 14.37
N GLN A 7 -4.47 1.68 13.07
CA GLN A 7 -4.32 0.55 12.15
C GLN A 7 -2.86 0.35 11.72
N ASP A 8 -2.03 1.38 11.88
CA ASP A 8 -0.60 1.42 11.57
C ASP A 8 0.14 2.00 12.78
N TRP A 9 1.18 1.31 13.24
CA TRP A 9 1.96 1.68 14.44
C TRP A 9 3.40 2.11 14.10
N SER A 10 3.72 2.35 12.83
CA SER A 10 5.06 2.73 12.36
C SER A 10 5.63 3.95 13.08
N SER A 11 4.78 4.89 13.47
CA SER A 11 5.20 6.08 14.22
C SER A 11 5.81 5.77 15.60
N LEU A 12 5.62 4.56 16.13
CA LEU A 12 6.21 4.13 17.39
C LEU A 12 7.66 3.65 17.23
N TYR A 13 8.14 3.49 15.99
CA TYR A 13 9.45 2.92 15.69
C TYR A 13 10.58 3.55 16.52
N THR A 14 10.68 4.89 16.56
CA THR A 14 11.76 5.60 17.28
C THR A 14 11.72 5.43 18.80
N ARG A 15 10.61 4.92 19.35
CA ARG A 15 10.48 4.58 20.78
C ARG A 15 10.78 3.11 21.07
N LEU A 16 10.75 2.26 20.04
CA LEU A 16 10.87 0.80 20.15
C LEU A 16 12.18 0.26 19.58
N SER A 17 12.90 1.07 18.82
CA SER A 17 14.22 0.76 18.25
C SER A 17 15.31 1.59 18.92
N GLU A 18 16.52 1.03 18.98
CA GLU A 18 17.74 1.77 19.34
C GLU A 18 18.25 2.65 18.18
N GLU A 19 17.79 2.39 16.96
CA GLU A 19 18.10 3.22 15.79
C GLU A 19 17.31 4.54 15.82
N LYS A 20 17.97 5.61 15.38
CA LYS A 20 17.36 6.95 15.37
C LYS A 20 16.22 7.10 14.38
N ALA A 21 16.23 6.30 13.31
CA ALA A 21 15.26 6.34 12.23
C ALA A 21 15.20 4.97 11.53
N PRO A 22 14.08 4.63 10.89
CA PRO A 22 14.02 3.46 10.01
C PRO A 22 14.92 3.66 8.80
N LEU A 23 15.20 2.56 8.09
CA LEU A 23 15.85 2.63 6.78
C LEU A 23 15.03 3.52 5.85
N ASP A 24 15.64 4.60 5.37
CA ASP A 24 15.04 5.54 4.42
C ASP A 24 16.08 5.95 3.37
N ILE A 25 15.79 5.63 2.10
CA ILE A 25 16.63 5.96 0.94
C ILE A 25 16.15 7.22 0.21
N THR A 26 15.13 7.92 0.71
CA THR A 26 14.53 9.11 0.07
C THR A 26 15.57 10.18 -0.22
N LYS A 27 16.46 10.45 0.74
CA LYS A 27 17.55 11.43 0.55
C LYS A 27 18.45 11.05 -0.63
N THR A 28 18.81 9.77 -0.76
CA THR A 28 19.63 9.27 -1.87
C THR A 28 18.89 9.38 -3.21
N ILE A 29 17.60 9.03 -3.25
CA ILE A 29 16.74 9.18 -4.44
C ILE A 29 16.75 10.64 -4.92
N GLN A 30 16.57 11.60 -4.00
CA GLN A 30 16.57 13.03 -4.29
C GLN A 30 17.94 13.56 -4.71
N GLU A 31 19.01 13.20 -3.99
CA GLU A 31 20.39 13.59 -4.33
C GLU A 31 20.82 13.07 -5.70
N GLN A 32 20.39 11.87 -6.07
CA GLN A 32 20.60 11.27 -7.39
C GLN A 32 19.61 11.77 -8.46
N LYS A 33 18.69 12.69 -8.10
CA LYS A 33 17.70 13.30 -8.99
C LYS A 33 16.84 12.27 -9.72
N TRP A 34 16.42 11.22 -9.03
CA TRP A 34 15.39 10.33 -9.55
C TRP A 34 14.10 11.11 -9.73
N ASN A 35 13.41 10.88 -10.84
CA ASN A 35 12.08 11.43 -11.13
C ASN A 35 11.08 10.28 -11.27
N ALA A 36 9.78 10.60 -11.40
CA ALA A 36 8.73 9.60 -11.57
C ALA A 36 9.04 8.61 -12.70
N SER A 37 9.41 9.10 -13.89
CA SER A 37 9.76 8.24 -15.03
C SER A 37 10.85 7.21 -14.69
N ARG A 38 11.94 7.62 -14.01
CA ARG A 38 12.99 6.69 -13.58
C ARG A 38 12.48 5.66 -12.56
N MET A 39 11.59 6.05 -11.65
CA MET A 39 11.00 5.14 -10.66
C MET A 39 10.11 4.09 -11.34
N PHE A 40 9.28 4.49 -12.31
CA PHE A 40 8.45 3.57 -13.09
C PHE A 40 9.30 2.65 -13.98
N HIS A 41 10.36 3.14 -14.62
CA HIS A 41 11.26 2.27 -15.39
C HIS A 41 12.01 1.27 -14.50
N ALA A 42 12.41 1.67 -13.28
CA ALA A 42 13.00 0.72 -12.33
C ALA A 42 12.02 -0.39 -11.93
N ALA A 43 10.73 -0.07 -11.79
CA ALA A 43 9.69 -1.06 -11.54
C ALA A 43 9.42 -1.95 -12.76
N GLU A 44 9.34 -1.39 -13.98
CA GLU A 44 9.24 -2.19 -15.22
C GLU A 44 10.42 -3.18 -15.34
N ASP A 45 11.66 -2.72 -15.10
CA ASP A 45 12.84 -3.57 -15.18
C ASP A 45 12.83 -4.66 -14.11
N PHE A 46 12.26 -4.40 -12.92
CA PHE A 46 12.04 -5.43 -11.91
C PHE A 46 11.11 -6.54 -12.43
N PHE A 47 9.94 -6.19 -12.97
CA PHE A 47 8.98 -7.17 -13.48
C PHE A 47 9.52 -7.93 -14.70
N ALA A 48 10.21 -7.23 -15.61
CA ALA A 48 10.92 -7.87 -16.72
C ALA A 48 12.00 -8.85 -16.23
N SER A 49 12.71 -8.54 -15.13
CA SER A 49 13.75 -9.41 -14.58
C SER A 49 13.25 -10.75 -14.03
N ILE A 50 11.96 -10.83 -13.67
CA ILE A 50 11.29 -12.05 -13.24
C ILE A 50 10.48 -12.72 -14.37
N GLY A 51 10.64 -12.24 -15.62
CA GLY A 51 10.09 -12.85 -16.82
C GLY A 51 8.69 -12.37 -17.22
N LEU A 52 8.21 -11.26 -16.66
CA LEU A 52 6.97 -10.63 -17.10
C LEU A 52 7.20 -9.68 -18.29
N GLU A 53 6.11 -9.27 -18.95
CA GLU A 53 6.17 -8.38 -20.10
C GLU A 53 6.51 -6.94 -19.67
N LYS A 54 7.13 -6.15 -20.54
CA LYS A 54 7.27 -4.71 -20.30
C LYS A 54 5.93 -4.01 -20.48
N MET A 55 5.79 -2.82 -19.90
CA MET A 55 4.56 -2.03 -20.04
C MET A 55 4.30 -1.67 -21.51
N THR A 56 3.03 -1.54 -21.87
CA THR A 56 2.64 -1.22 -23.25
C THR A 56 3.04 0.21 -23.64
N PRO A 57 3.22 0.52 -24.93
CA PRO A 57 3.40 1.91 -25.38
C PRO A 57 2.27 2.83 -24.91
N THR A 58 1.03 2.32 -24.94
CA THR A 58 -0.17 3.01 -24.47
C THR A 58 -0.10 3.36 -22.99
N PHE A 59 0.45 2.48 -22.16
CA PHE A 59 0.69 2.75 -20.73
C PHE A 59 1.56 3.99 -20.54
N TRP A 60 2.69 4.08 -21.25
CA TRP A 60 3.63 5.20 -21.12
C TRP A 60 3.08 6.50 -21.70
N GLU A 61 2.30 6.41 -22.79
CA GLU A 61 1.69 7.58 -23.43
C GLU A 61 0.55 8.19 -22.58
N LYS A 62 -0.27 7.34 -21.96
CA LYS A 62 -1.55 7.77 -21.36
C LYS A 62 -1.59 7.76 -19.84
N SER A 63 -0.63 7.12 -19.17
CA SER A 63 -0.57 7.15 -17.70
C SER A 63 -0.22 8.55 -17.19
N ILE A 64 -0.74 8.89 -16.02
CA ILE A 64 -0.44 10.14 -15.34
C ILE A 64 0.41 9.76 -14.12
N ILE A 65 1.73 9.87 -14.29
CA ILE A 65 2.73 9.48 -13.27
C ILE A 65 3.26 10.67 -12.48
N THR A 66 2.88 11.90 -12.85
CA THR A 66 3.17 13.13 -12.13
C THR A 66 1.91 13.97 -12.04
N LYS A 67 1.77 14.76 -10.97
CA LYS A 67 0.62 15.65 -10.82
C LYS A 67 0.57 16.64 -12.00
N PRO A 68 -0.54 16.75 -12.74
CA PRO A 68 -0.71 17.78 -13.75
C PRO A 68 -0.85 19.17 -13.09
N ASP A 69 -0.25 20.19 -13.69
CA ASP A 69 -0.34 21.58 -13.22
C ASP A 69 -1.57 22.33 -13.78
N ASP A 70 -2.23 21.77 -14.80
CA ASP A 70 -3.32 22.38 -15.55
C ASP A 70 -4.72 22.14 -14.97
N ARG A 71 -4.84 21.24 -13.98
CA ARG A 71 -6.14 20.82 -13.43
C ARG A 71 -6.04 20.30 -12.01
N ASP A 72 -7.17 20.32 -11.31
CA ASP A 72 -7.33 19.57 -10.07
C ASP A 72 -7.25 18.06 -10.35
N PHE A 73 -6.60 17.36 -9.43
CA PHE A 73 -6.27 15.96 -9.63
C PHE A 73 -6.29 15.18 -8.32
N GLN A 74 -6.98 14.04 -8.30
CA GLN A 74 -6.96 13.13 -7.16
C GLN A 74 -5.65 12.33 -7.16
N CYS A 75 -4.78 12.59 -6.20
CA CYS A 75 -3.44 12.01 -6.16
C CYS A 75 -3.35 10.57 -5.64
N HIS A 76 -4.42 10.02 -5.06
CA HIS A 76 -4.41 8.64 -4.59
C HIS A 76 -4.05 7.69 -5.74
N ALA A 77 -3.01 6.88 -5.55
CA ALA A 77 -2.51 5.95 -6.54
C ALA A 77 -3.60 4.93 -6.93
N SER A 78 -3.63 4.54 -8.19
CA SER A 78 -4.56 3.54 -8.72
C SER A 78 -4.11 3.07 -10.09
N ALA A 79 -4.32 1.78 -10.36
CA ALA A 79 -4.11 1.13 -11.64
C ALA A 79 -5.43 0.78 -12.33
N TRP A 80 -5.49 0.95 -13.65
CA TRP A 80 -6.70 0.89 -14.44
C TRP A 80 -6.55 -0.03 -15.65
N ASP A 81 -7.45 -0.99 -15.80
CA ASP A 81 -7.73 -1.71 -17.05
C ASP A 81 -8.88 -1.01 -17.77
N MET A 82 -8.66 -0.52 -18.99
CA MET A 82 -9.71 0.11 -19.81
C MET A 82 -10.58 -0.92 -20.56
N HIS A 83 -10.31 -2.21 -20.35
CA HIS A 83 -11.03 -3.38 -20.85
C HIS A 83 -11.03 -3.57 -22.37
N ASP A 84 -10.20 -2.86 -23.12
CA ASP A 84 -10.00 -3.07 -24.55
C ASP A 84 -8.90 -4.10 -24.88
N GLY A 85 -8.14 -4.54 -23.87
CA GLY A 85 -7.10 -5.56 -23.98
C GLY A 85 -5.70 -5.02 -24.28
N ASP A 86 -5.51 -3.70 -24.37
CA ASP A 86 -4.20 -3.06 -24.65
C ASP A 86 -3.94 -1.78 -23.84
N ASP A 87 -5.00 -1.08 -23.42
CA ASP A 87 -4.92 0.19 -22.70
C ASP A 87 -5.02 -0.03 -21.18
N PHE A 88 -3.85 -0.06 -20.54
CA PHE A 88 -3.67 -0.14 -19.10
C PHE A 88 -2.95 1.11 -18.62
N ARG A 89 -3.35 1.67 -17.47
CA ARG A 89 -2.81 2.96 -17.00
C ARG A 89 -2.62 3.01 -15.51
N ILE A 90 -1.70 3.88 -15.07
CA ILE A 90 -1.59 4.31 -13.67
C ILE A 90 -1.91 5.79 -13.55
N LYS A 91 -2.55 6.15 -12.44
CA LYS A 91 -2.87 7.52 -12.05
C LYS A 91 -2.32 7.82 -10.65
N MET A 92 -1.17 8.50 -10.58
CA MET A 92 -0.41 8.72 -9.34
C MET A 92 0.33 10.07 -9.38
N CYS A 93 0.41 10.75 -8.24
CA CYS A 93 1.25 11.95 -8.08
C CYS A 93 2.59 11.56 -7.48
N THR A 94 3.50 11.04 -8.30
CA THR A 94 4.73 10.41 -7.79
C THR A 94 5.77 11.44 -7.41
N ASP A 95 6.07 11.50 -6.11
CA ASP A 95 7.20 12.24 -5.55
C ASP A 95 8.46 11.37 -5.45
N PRO A 96 9.67 11.95 -5.51
CA PRO A 96 10.92 11.20 -5.41
C PRO A 96 11.20 10.76 -3.96
N SER A 97 10.53 9.70 -3.51
CA SER A 97 10.67 9.13 -2.17
C SER A 97 10.73 7.59 -2.17
N MET A 98 11.21 7.02 -1.07
CA MET A 98 11.23 5.56 -0.88
C MET A 98 9.82 4.96 -0.81
N GLU A 99 8.87 5.69 -0.21
CA GLU A 99 7.47 5.28 -0.13
C GLU A 99 6.86 5.21 -1.52
N GLU A 100 7.01 6.26 -2.31
CA GLU A 100 6.50 6.32 -3.67
C GLU A 100 7.18 5.29 -4.58
N LEU A 101 8.47 4.98 -4.38
CA LEU A 101 9.13 3.89 -5.12
C LEU A 101 8.44 2.54 -4.88
N ARG A 102 8.03 2.25 -3.64
CA ARG A 102 7.28 1.04 -3.31
C ARG A 102 5.87 1.08 -3.91
N THR A 103 5.18 2.22 -3.80
CA THR A 103 3.83 2.40 -4.36
C THR A 103 3.83 2.20 -5.87
N VAL A 104 4.83 2.72 -6.60
CA VAL A 104 4.98 2.50 -8.04
C VAL A 104 5.06 0.99 -8.36
N HIS A 105 5.84 0.21 -7.60
CA HIS A 105 5.92 -1.24 -7.81
C HIS A 105 4.61 -1.95 -7.47
N HIS A 106 3.91 -1.51 -6.42
CA HIS A 106 2.60 -2.05 -6.06
C HIS A 106 1.59 -1.83 -7.20
N GLU A 107 1.46 -0.60 -7.69
CA GLU A 107 0.52 -0.25 -8.76
C GLU A 107 0.87 -0.93 -10.09
N MET A 108 2.16 -1.04 -10.43
CA MET A 108 2.58 -1.78 -11.62
C MET A 108 2.31 -3.28 -11.49
N GLY A 109 2.28 -3.83 -10.26
CA GLY A 109 1.83 -5.19 -10.00
C GLY A 109 0.36 -5.43 -10.42
N HIS A 110 -0.51 -4.45 -10.20
CA HIS A 110 -1.89 -4.50 -10.72
C HIS A 110 -1.93 -4.46 -12.25
N VAL A 111 -1.11 -3.62 -12.88
CA VAL A 111 -1.03 -3.54 -14.35
C VAL A 111 -0.54 -4.84 -14.97
N GLU A 112 0.49 -5.46 -14.41
CA GLU A 112 0.96 -6.79 -14.81
C GLU A 112 -0.14 -7.83 -14.68
N TYR A 113 -0.92 -7.79 -13.60
CA TYR A 113 -2.06 -8.68 -13.42
C TYR A 113 -3.08 -8.51 -14.55
N TYR A 114 -3.43 -7.27 -14.91
CA TYR A 114 -4.34 -6.97 -16.02
C TYR A 114 -3.79 -7.50 -17.35
N MET A 115 -2.50 -7.27 -17.62
CA MET A 115 -1.83 -7.73 -18.84
C MET A 115 -1.82 -9.26 -18.94
N LEU A 116 -1.57 -9.98 -17.84
CA LEU A 116 -1.55 -11.44 -17.80
C LEU A 116 -2.94 -12.05 -18.04
N CYS A 117 -4.01 -11.39 -17.60
CA CYS A 117 -5.37 -11.88 -17.78
C CYS A 117 -6.11 -11.26 -18.98
N LYS A 118 -5.47 -10.40 -19.79
CA LYS A 118 -6.10 -9.68 -20.93
C LYS A 118 -6.81 -10.57 -21.96
N HIS A 119 -6.38 -11.82 -22.10
CA HIS A 119 -7.01 -12.78 -23.03
C HIS A 119 -8.25 -13.48 -22.47
N GLN A 120 -8.52 -13.35 -21.18
CA GLN A 120 -9.74 -13.87 -20.56
C GLN A 120 -10.96 -13.05 -21.01
N HIS A 121 -12.14 -13.65 -20.92
CA HIS A 121 -13.40 -12.92 -21.06
C HIS A 121 -13.45 -11.77 -20.06
N VAL A 122 -13.99 -10.60 -20.43
CA VAL A 122 -13.96 -9.37 -19.60
C VAL A 122 -14.47 -9.60 -18.17
N LEU A 123 -15.48 -10.47 -17.99
CA LEU A 123 -16.02 -10.84 -16.67
C LEU A 123 -15.05 -11.65 -15.79
N ASN A 124 -14.00 -12.22 -16.38
CA ASN A 124 -12.97 -13.02 -15.71
C ASN A 124 -11.61 -12.29 -15.65
N ARG A 125 -11.55 -11.01 -16.04
CA ARG A 125 -10.33 -10.17 -15.95
C ARG A 125 -10.23 -9.50 -14.59
N GLN A 126 -10.32 -10.29 -13.53
CA GLN A 126 -10.20 -9.84 -12.15
C GLN A 126 -9.29 -10.80 -11.38
N GLY A 127 -8.85 -10.37 -10.20
CA GLY A 127 -8.21 -11.27 -9.26
C GLY A 127 -9.10 -12.47 -8.93
N ALA A 128 -8.49 -13.61 -8.60
CA ALA A 128 -9.24 -14.80 -8.17
C ALA A 128 -10.22 -14.52 -7.01
N ASN A 129 -9.91 -13.51 -6.19
CA ASN A 129 -10.79 -12.79 -5.30
C ASN A 129 -10.21 -11.39 -5.05
N GLU A 130 -10.95 -10.54 -4.33
CA GLU A 130 -10.54 -9.16 -4.02
C GLU A 130 -9.16 -9.06 -3.35
N GLY A 131 -8.78 -10.05 -2.52
CA GLY A 131 -7.50 -10.06 -1.83
C GLY A 131 -6.30 -10.44 -2.71
N PHE A 132 -6.51 -11.17 -3.81
CA PHE A 132 -5.41 -11.60 -4.67
C PHE A 132 -4.74 -10.44 -5.38
N HIS A 133 -5.54 -9.45 -5.81
CA HIS A 133 -5.04 -8.33 -6.57
C HIS A 133 -4.09 -7.47 -5.73
N GLU A 134 -4.53 -7.08 -4.54
CA GLU A 134 -3.72 -6.36 -3.55
C GLU A 134 -2.49 -7.15 -3.08
N ALA A 135 -2.63 -8.47 -2.88
CA ALA A 135 -1.54 -9.31 -2.43
C ALA A 135 -0.37 -9.39 -3.43
N VAL A 136 -0.66 -9.34 -4.74
CA VAL A 136 0.39 -9.35 -5.77
C VAL A 136 1.24 -8.09 -5.69
N GLY A 137 0.61 -6.90 -5.67
CA GLY A 137 1.33 -5.63 -5.53
C GLY A 137 2.18 -5.57 -4.25
N ASP A 138 1.59 -5.98 -3.12
CA ASP A 138 2.28 -5.97 -1.82
C ASP A 138 3.44 -6.97 -1.72
N LEU A 139 3.31 -8.15 -2.33
CA LEU A 139 4.39 -9.15 -2.40
C LEU A 139 5.62 -8.58 -3.11
N ILE A 140 5.41 -7.85 -4.19
CA ILE A 140 6.49 -7.19 -4.93
C ILE A 140 7.12 -6.08 -4.07
N GLY A 141 6.28 -5.29 -3.39
CA GLY A 141 6.72 -4.29 -2.42
C GLY A 141 7.66 -4.84 -1.34
N LEU A 142 7.45 -6.09 -0.88
CA LEU A 142 8.35 -6.76 0.07
C LEU A 142 9.74 -7.06 -0.52
N SER A 143 9.82 -7.40 -1.80
CA SER A 143 11.10 -7.66 -2.48
C SER A 143 11.86 -6.35 -2.73
N VAL A 144 11.13 -5.31 -3.13
CA VAL A 144 11.66 -3.96 -3.38
C VAL A 144 12.21 -3.36 -2.10
N ALA A 145 11.56 -3.62 -0.96
CA ALA A 145 11.94 -3.18 0.37
C ALA A 145 13.29 -3.68 0.89
N THR A 146 13.99 -4.55 0.18
CA THR A 146 15.22 -5.19 0.66
C THR A 146 16.47 -4.37 0.35
N LYS A 147 17.46 -4.41 1.24
CA LYS A 147 18.78 -3.81 0.98
C LYS A 147 19.38 -4.30 -0.34
N THR A 148 19.30 -5.60 -0.61
CA THR A 148 19.84 -6.20 -1.83
C THR A 148 19.22 -5.61 -3.09
N HIS A 149 17.92 -5.31 -3.07
CA HIS A 149 17.27 -4.65 -4.19
C HIS A 149 17.73 -3.19 -4.33
N TYR A 150 17.79 -2.44 -3.24
CA TYR A 150 18.28 -1.05 -3.27
C TYR A 150 19.75 -0.93 -3.70
N GLU A 151 20.61 -1.90 -3.36
CA GLU A 151 21.98 -1.98 -3.88
C GLU A 151 22.02 -2.17 -5.39
N LYS A 152 21.16 -3.05 -5.94
CA LYS A 152 21.06 -3.25 -7.40
C LYS A 152 20.60 -1.99 -8.13
N LEU A 153 19.73 -1.20 -7.50
CA LEU A 153 19.31 0.11 -8.01
C LEU A 153 20.36 1.22 -7.81
N GLY A 154 21.46 0.94 -7.10
CA GLY A 154 22.47 1.94 -6.75
C GLY A 154 21.99 2.98 -5.73
N LEU A 155 20.89 2.70 -5.01
CA LEU A 155 20.30 3.56 -3.99
C LEU A 155 20.86 3.29 -2.58
N MET A 156 21.60 2.19 -2.41
CA MET A 156 22.41 1.89 -1.23
C MET A 156 23.77 1.35 -1.65
N LYS A 157 24.79 1.61 -0.85
CA LYS A 157 26.13 1.01 -1.02
C LYS A 157 26.22 -0.31 -0.25
N PRO A 158 27.05 -1.27 -0.70
CA PRO A 158 27.30 -2.50 0.04
C PRO A 158 27.74 -2.29 1.49
N THR A 159 28.52 -1.24 1.72
CA THR A 159 29.05 -0.84 3.02
C THR A 159 28.04 -0.14 3.93
N ASP A 160 26.88 0.27 3.42
CA ASP A 160 25.87 0.95 4.21
C ASP A 160 25.34 -0.03 5.27
N LYS A 161 25.47 0.36 6.53
CA LYS A 161 24.99 -0.42 7.66
C LYS A 161 23.46 -0.34 7.70
N TYR A 162 22.85 -1.47 8.01
CA TYR A 162 21.43 -1.55 8.33
C TYR A 162 21.24 -2.62 9.41
N ASN A 163 20.18 -2.50 10.19
CA ASN A 163 19.79 -3.51 11.14
C ASN A 163 18.62 -4.34 10.58
N PRO A 164 18.82 -5.63 10.27
CA PRO A 164 17.74 -6.49 9.78
C PRO A 164 16.56 -6.57 10.75
N THR A 165 16.83 -6.55 12.07
CA THR A 165 15.80 -6.59 13.11
C THR A 165 14.89 -5.37 13.03
N ASP A 166 15.42 -4.21 12.67
CA ASP A 166 14.62 -2.99 12.55
C ASP A 166 13.71 -2.98 11.31
N ILE A 167 14.17 -3.59 10.22
CA ILE A 167 13.30 -3.81 9.05
C ILE A 167 12.12 -4.72 9.44
N LEU A 168 12.39 -5.77 10.22
CA LEU A 168 11.35 -6.66 10.72
C LEU A 168 10.41 -5.94 11.71
N LEU A 169 10.94 -5.10 12.59
CA LEU A 169 10.14 -4.29 13.51
C LEU A 169 9.22 -3.34 12.74
N MET A 170 9.76 -2.60 11.76
CA MET A 170 8.95 -1.72 10.92
C MET A 170 7.87 -2.49 10.14
N SER A 171 8.22 -3.68 9.63
CA SER A 171 7.25 -4.57 8.97
C SER A 171 6.16 -5.06 9.94
N ALA A 172 6.52 -5.37 11.18
CA ALA A 172 5.56 -5.77 12.20
C ALA A 172 4.61 -4.62 12.59
N LEU A 173 5.15 -3.41 12.78
CA LEU A 173 4.37 -2.22 13.13
C LEU A 173 3.39 -1.78 12.04
N THR A 174 3.66 -2.12 10.77
CA THR A 174 2.81 -1.77 9.62
C THR A 174 1.88 -2.91 9.22
N LYS A 175 2.40 -4.14 9.07
CA LYS A 175 1.63 -5.29 8.55
C LYS A 175 0.97 -6.11 9.65
N ILE A 176 1.66 -6.42 10.75
CA ILE A 176 1.09 -7.25 11.84
C ILE A 176 0.09 -6.45 12.69
N ALA A 177 0.41 -5.20 13.00
CA ALA A 177 -0.50 -4.30 13.73
C ALA A 177 -1.83 -4.05 12.97
N PHE A 178 -1.80 -4.12 11.63
CA PHE A 178 -2.98 -3.94 10.79
C PHE A 178 -3.93 -5.14 10.82
N LEU A 179 -3.44 -6.38 10.95
CA LEU A 179 -4.26 -7.60 10.90
C LEU A 179 -5.53 -7.56 11.77
N PRO A 180 -5.46 -7.22 13.08
CA PRO A 180 -6.67 -7.13 13.89
C PRO A 180 -7.61 -6.02 13.39
N PHE A 181 -7.08 -4.90 12.91
CA PHE A 181 -7.90 -3.80 12.40
C PHE A 181 -8.64 -4.16 11.11
N GLY A 182 -7.93 -4.77 10.15
CA GLY A 182 -8.54 -5.23 8.89
C GLY A 182 -9.64 -6.26 9.15
N TYR A 183 -9.43 -7.17 10.10
CA TYR A 183 -10.44 -8.17 10.47
C TYR A 183 -11.69 -7.57 11.14
N ILE A 184 -11.52 -6.66 12.11
CA ILE A 184 -12.66 -6.15 12.89
C ILE A 184 -13.61 -5.29 12.08
N LEU A 185 -13.13 -4.53 11.09
CA LEU A 185 -13.97 -3.57 10.37
C LEU A 185 -15.04 -4.29 9.56
N ASP A 186 -14.65 -5.33 8.82
CA ASP A 186 -15.58 -6.15 8.05
C ASP A 186 -16.42 -7.04 8.95
N LYS A 187 -15.85 -7.58 10.03
CA LYS A 187 -16.64 -8.31 11.02
C LYS A 187 -17.76 -7.45 11.58
N TRP A 188 -17.46 -6.21 11.97
CA TRP A 188 -18.43 -5.27 12.51
C TRP A 188 -19.50 -4.88 11.47
N ARG A 189 -19.09 -4.56 10.24
CA ARG A 189 -20.03 -4.28 9.14
C ARG A 189 -20.94 -5.47 8.87
N TRP A 190 -20.39 -6.68 8.89
CA TRP A 190 -21.17 -7.89 8.65
C TRP A 190 -22.22 -8.09 9.74
N THR A 191 -21.86 -7.97 11.03
CA THR A 191 -22.85 -8.15 12.11
C THR A 191 -23.96 -7.10 12.07
N ILE A 192 -23.71 -5.91 11.54
CA ILE A 192 -24.75 -4.91 11.24
C ILE A 192 -25.66 -5.41 10.12
N PHE A 193 -25.10 -5.82 8.99
CA PHE A 193 -25.89 -6.24 7.81
C PHE A 193 -26.74 -7.48 8.06
N THR A 194 -26.29 -8.41 8.91
CA THR A 194 -27.08 -9.59 9.31
C THR A 194 -28.09 -9.29 10.40
N GLY A 195 -28.05 -8.10 11.01
CA GLY A 195 -28.90 -7.73 12.15
C GLY A 195 -28.47 -8.32 13.48
N GLU A 196 -27.34 -9.02 13.57
CA GLU A 196 -26.75 -9.47 14.85
C GLU A 196 -26.45 -8.27 15.76
N THR A 197 -25.99 -7.16 15.18
CA THR A 197 -25.77 -5.88 15.85
C THR A 197 -26.87 -4.90 15.47
N PRO A 198 -27.79 -4.57 16.39
CA PRO A 198 -28.78 -3.52 16.17
C PRO A 198 -28.12 -2.17 15.89
N PHE A 199 -28.78 -1.32 15.11
CA PHE A 199 -28.30 0.03 14.78
C PHE A 199 -27.98 0.85 16.04
N GLU A 200 -28.77 0.67 17.09
CA GLU A 200 -28.65 1.37 18.38
C GLU A 200 -27.47 0.88 19.24
N LYS A 201 -26.70 -0.11 18.77
CA LYS A 201 -25.53 -0.67 19.46
C LYS A 201 -24.28 -0.71 18.59
N MET A 202 -24.30 0.02 17.47
CA MET A 202 -23.21 0.02 16.50
C MET A 202 -21.89 0.45 17.14
N ASN A 203 -21.91 1.50 17.97
CA ASN A 203 -20.70 2.07 18.51
C ASN A 203 -20.16 1.22 19.68
N GLU A 204 -21.03 0.70 20.54
CA GLU A 204 -20.71 -0.29 21.57
C GLU A 204 -20.03 -1.50 20.94
N LYS A 205 -20.61 -2.08 19.87
CA LYS A 205 -20.06 -3.26 19.22
C LYS A 205 -18.72 -2.99 18.54
N PHE A 206 -18.57 -1.82 17.91
CA PHE A 206 -17.30 -1.39 17.32
C PHE A 206 -16.19 -1.40 18.39
N TRP A 207 -16.44 -0.78 19.55
CA TRP A 207 -15.47 -0.74 20.65
C TRP A 207 -15.26 -2.09 21.34
N GLU A 208 -16.29 -2.94 21.45
CA GLU A 208 -16.15 -4.33 21.91
C GLU A 208 -15.11 -5.08 21.08
N TYR A 209 -15.21 -5.00 19.74
CA TYR A 209 -14.25 -5.65 18.84
C TYR A 209 -12.87 -5.01 18.87
N ARG A 210 -12.78 -3.67 18.89
CA ARG A 210 -11.51 -2.95 19.03
C ARG A 210 -10.75 -3.38 20.29
N ILE A 211 -11.43 -3.48 21.42
CA ILE A 211 -10.82 -3.90 22.69
C ILE A 211 -10.41 -5.38 22.60
N LYS A 212 -11.32 -6.25 22.13
CA LYS A 212 -11.10 -7.70 22.10
C LYS A 212 -9.97 -8.13 21.16
N TYR A 213 -9.93 -7.59 19.94
CA TYR A 213 -9.02 -8.05 18.90
C TYR A 213 -7.76 -7.21 18.76
N GLN A 214 -7.88 -5.89 18.97
CA GLN A 214 -6.76 -4.96 18.79
C GLN A 214 -6.13 -4.53 20.13
N GLY A 215 -6.81 -4.76 21.26
CA GLY A 215 -6.33 -4.34 22.58
C GLY A 215 -6.36 -2.82 22.77
N VAL A 216 -7.19 -2.10 22.02
CA VAL A 216 -7.27 -0.63 22.04
C VAL A 216 -8.63 -0.19 22.59
N SER A 217 -8.61 0.69 23.60
CA SER A 217 -9.79 1.33 24.18
C SER A 217 -9.93 2.78 23.70
N PRO A 218 -11.15 3.35 23.77
CA PRO A 218 -11.32 4.76 23.45
C PRO A 218 -10.69 5.63 24.57
N PRO A 219 -10.02 6.74 24.22
CA PRO A 219 -9.39 7.62 25.22
C PRO A 219 -10.41 8.44 26.04
N VAL A 220 -11.65 8.51 25.56
CA VAL A 220 -12.78 9.19 26.22
C VAL A 220 -14.00 8.28 26.20
N LYS A 221 -14.91 8.46 27.16
CA LYS A 221 -16.15 7.69 27.21
C LYS A 221 -16.96 7.91 25.92
N ARG A 222 -17.38 6.82 25.29
CA ARG A 222 -18.23 6.82 24.09
C ARG A 222 -19.63 6.33 24.44
N ASN A 223 -20.59 6.69 23.62
CA ASN A 223 -21.98 6.23 23.65
C ASN A 223 -22.49 6.14 22.20
N GLU A 224 -23.76 5.82 22.03
CA GLU A 224 -24.40 5.62 20.72
C GLU A 224 -24.78 6.91 20.00
N SER A 225 -24.53 8.08 20.61
CA SER A 225 -24.61 9.36 19.88
C SER A 225 -23.39 9.59 18.96
N PHE A 226 -22.35 8.76 19.12
CA PHE A 226 -21.18 8.74 18.25
C PHE A 226 -21.24 7.57 17.27
N PHE A 227 -20.62 7.76 16.10
CA PHE A 227 -20.48 6.73 15.08
C PHE A 227 -19.02 6.58 14.67
N ASP A 228 -18.20 6.02 15.57
CA ASP A 228 -16.73 5.99 15.41
C ASP A 228 -16.30 5.12 14.22
N GLY A 229 -17.04 4.04 13.95
CA GLY A 229 -16.82 3.20 12.77
C GLY A 229 -17.05 3.94 11.45
N GLY A 230 -17.91 4.96 11.41
CA GLY A 230 -18.15 5.78 10.22
C GLY A 230 -17.15 6.92 10.01
N ALA A 231 -16.25 7.14 10.97
CA ALA A 231 -15.13 8.06 10.80
C ALA A 231 -13.92 7.39 10.11
N LYS A 232 -14.08 6.17 9.58
CA LYS A 232 -13.11 5.47 8.75
C LYS A 232 -13.65 5.32 7.33
#